data_AF-A0A354YXK3-F1
#
_entry.id   AF-A0A354YXK3-F1
#
_cell.length_a   1.000
_cell.length_b   1.000
_cell.length_c   1.000
_cell.angle_alpha   90.00
_cell.angle_beta   90.00
_cell.angle_gamma   90.00
#
_symmetry.space_group_name_H-M   'P 1'
#
loop_
_entity.id
_entity.type
_entity.pdbx_description
1 polymer ?
#
loop_
_entity_poly.entity_id
_entity_poly.type
_entity_poly.pdbx_seq_one_letter_code
_entity_poly.pdbx_strand_id
1 'polypeptide(L)'
;MFFTFLNKEKADSLDISALIKYSPREVLYYYYDSAIRIPWEGYWKIKELAAASGKAANPIKEWLELFEQELNADADLSSLNDNEFIDSIGPYYYLPGNTRFYFDKNFRNPVDMVSSENLASLAALATILPLNNEIQANCKIKKAKRKATKSKDELLKDINLCLTSLREIERLNKQINYWEKILEQRYFLREREDLFPAEPDSLPQKPEKPAEIEVSDNVLPFSRLLSRQKKQHNLDLNHYNHEIKVYFIRYREYEKACDRYKEALENWPEYHQLFLDNCLNDIKKAEEKLNTARQNRQTYSEVIQKSIVHSAYQDIRTLELFKYYLKTGRANELQDCMNIFEEERNWTEIKASQERIENTIHFLQSANPDTHFADEHINLFLNHFQEKTGDLAKVGV
;
A
#
# COMPACT_ATOMS: atom_id res chain seq x y z
N MET A 1 -4.76 -9.36 2.89
CA MET A 1 -3.44 -9.89 2.45
C MET A 1 -2.83 -9.04 1.32
N PHE A 2 -3.57 -8.62 0.28
CA PHE A 2 -3.03 -7.74 -0.79
C PHE A 2 -2.74 -6.29 -0.37
N PHE A 3 -3.29 -5.86 0.77
CA PHE A 3 -3.15 -4.50 1.28
C PHE A 3 -1.70 -4.15 1.66
N THR A 4 -0.85 -5.14 1.92
CA THR A 4 0.59 -4.94 2.14
C THR A 4 1.31 -4.46 0.88
N PHE A 5 0.82 -4.80 -0.32
CA PHE A 5 1.37 -4.25 -1.57
C PHE A 5 0.88 -2.82 -1.84
N LEU A 6 -0.23 -2.42 -1.22
CA LEU A 6 -0.85 -1.12 -1.41
C LEU A 6 -0.50 -0.11 -0.31
N ASN A 7 0.23 -0.54 0.74
CA ASN A 7 0.52 0.24 1.94
C ASN A 7 -0.75 0.86 2.57
N LYS A 8 -1.85 0.09 2.63
CA LYS A 8 -3.13 0.51 3.21
C LYS A 8 -3.44 -0.31 4.45
N GLU A 9 -4.01 0.32 5.47
CA GLU A 9 -4.42 -0.36 6.71
C GLU A 9 -5.67 -1.21 6.48
N LYS A 10 -6.67 -0.65 5.81
CA LYS A 10 -7.90 -1.32 5.37
C LYS A 10 -8.18 -0.94 3.93
N ALA A 11 -8.23 -1.91 3.04
CA ALA A 11 -8.61 -1.68 1.65
C ALA A 11 -9.89 -2.46 1.32
N ASP A 12 -10.92 -2.25 2.14
CA ASP A 12 -12.28 -2.74 1.94
C ASP A 12 -13.11 -1.78 1.07
N SER A 13 -12.70 -0.52 0.92
CA SER A 13 -13.44 0.49 0.15
C SER A 13 -12.90 0.66 -1.26
N LEU A 14 -13.77 0.67 -2.27
CA LEU A 14 -13.41 0.96 -3.66
C LEU A 14 -13.64 2.43 -4.00
N ASP A 15 -12.70 3.02 -4.73
CA ASP A 15 -12.89 4.32 -5.38
C ASP A 15 -13.58 4.15 -6.75
N ILE A 16 -14.30 5.17 -7.18
CA ILE A 16 -15.03 5.22 -8.45
C ILE A 16 -14.08 4.98 -9.63
N SER A 17 -12.83 5.46 -9.55
CA SER A 17 -11.84 5.23 -10.61
C SER A 17 -11.58 3.75 -10.86
N ALA A 18 -11.62 2.91 -9.82
CA ALA A 18 -11.44 1.47 -9.94
C ALA A 18 -12.61 0.84 -10.72
N LEU A 19 -13.83 1.23 -10.39
CA LEU A 19 -15.06 0.73 -11.01
C LEU A 19 -15.18 1.15 -12.49
N ILE A 20 -14.69 2.34 -12.84
CA ILE A 20 -14.69 2.83 -14.21
C ILE A 20 -13.68 2.07 -15.09
N LYS A 21 -12.50 1.77 -14.56
CA LYS A 21 -11.36 1.25 -15.35
C LYS A 21 -11.29 -0.27 -15.40
N TYR A 22 -11.72 -0.97 -14.35
CA TYR A 22 -11.55 -2.42 -14.20
C TYR A 22 -12.90 -3.13 -14.07
N SER A 23 -13.00 -4.31 -14.67
CA SER A 23 -14.17 -5.18 -14.59
C SER A 23 -14.39 -5.71 -13.16
N PRO A 24 -15.63 -6.09 -12.79
CA PRO A 24 -15.89 -6.74 -11.51
C PRO A 24 -15.02 -7.97 -11.29
N ARG A 25 -14.81 -8.79 -12.32
CA ARG A 25 -13.98 -10.00 -12.25
C ARG A 25 -12.53 -9.70 -11.88
N GLU A 26 -11.94 -8.66 -12.47
CA GLU A 26 -10.56 -8.23 -12.16
C GLU A 26 -10.42 -7.73 -10.72
N VAL A 27 -11.44 -7.03 -10.20
CA VAL A 27 -11.43 -6.52 -8.84
C VAL A 27 -11.70 -7.64 -7.84
N LEU A 28 -12.77 -8.40 -8.03
CA LEU A 28 -13.22 -9.47 -7.12
C LEU A 28 -12.19 -10.59 -6.95
N TYR A 29 -11.29 -10.77 -7.91
CA TYR A 29 -10.12 -11.64 -7.78
C TYR A 29 -9.34 -11.39 -6.47
N TYR A 30 -9.29 -10.15 -5.98
CA TYR A 30 -8.57 -9.82 -4.74
C TYR A 30 -9.40 -9.95 -3.46
N TYR A 31 -10.70 -10.21 -3.57
CA TYR A 31 -11.68 -10.11 -2.47
C TYR A 31 -12.41 -11.43 -2.15
N TYR A 32 -11.76 -12.56 -2.38
CA TYR A 32 -12.28 -13.87 -1.96
C TYR A 32 -12.45 -13.92 -0.44
N ASP A 33 -13.61 -14.41 0.01
CA ASP A 33 -13.98 -14.54 1.43
C ASP A 33 -13.78 -13.24 2.22
N SER A 34 -14.25 -12.12 1.65
CA SER A 34 -14.00 -10.79 2.22
C SER A 34 -15.18 -9.84 2.00
N ALA A 35 -15.05 -8.59 2.45
CA ALA A 35 -16.06 -7.56 2.29
C ALA A 35 -15.54 -6.38 1.47
N ILE A 36 -16.41 -5.84 0.62
CA ILE A 36 -16.20 -4.65 -0.18
C ILE A 36 -17.25 -3.61 0.19
N ARG A 37 -16.83 -2.36 0.30
CA ARG A 37 -17.66 -1.19 0.52
C ARG A 37 -17.59 -0.29 -0.70
N ILE A 38 -18.76 0.10 -1.19
CA ILE A 38 -18.91 0.96 -2.35
C ILE A 38 -19.60 2.24 -1.90
N PRO A 39 -18.99 3.43 -2.11
CA PRO A 39 -19.67 4.68 -1.87
C PRO A 39 -20.93 4.76 -2.74
N TRP A 40 -22.05 5.18 -2.15
CA TRP A 40 -23.32 5.34 -2.86
C TRP A 40 -23.19 6.28 -4.07
N GLU A 41 -22.42 7.36 -3.94
CA GLU A 41 -22.09 8.27 -5.05
C GLU A 41 -21.41 7.54 -6.22
N GLY A 42 -20.62 6.50 -5.92
CA GLY A 42 -19.96 5.68 -6.92
C GLY A 42 -20.94 4.85 -7.73
N TYR A 43 -21.94 4.24 -7.07
CA TYR A 43 -23.02 3.52 -7.76
C TYR A 43 -23.80 4.47 -8.68
N TRP A 44 -24.21 5.64 -8.17
CA TRP A 44 -24.95 6.62 -8.97
C TRP A 44 -24.19 7.10 -10.19
N LYS A 45 -22.90 7.41 -10.02
CA LYS A 45 -22.04 7.83 -11.12
C LYS A 45 -21.87 6.74 -12.19
N ILE A 46 -21.82 5.47 -11.78
CA ILE A 46 -21.81 4.33 -12.73
C ILE A 46 -23.14 4.27 -13.49
N LYS A 47 -24.27 4.42 -12.81
CA LYS A 47 -25.61 4.44 -13.42
C LYS A 47 -25.75 5.57 -14.44
N GLU A 48 -25.31 6.78 -14.10
CA GLU A 48 -25.28 7.94 -15.00
C GLU A 48 -24.38 7.70 -16.21
N LEU A 49 -23.15 7.21 -16.01
CA LEU A 49 -22.21 6.94 -17.08
C LEU A 49 -22.71 5.84 -18.03
N ALA A 50 -23.36 4.80 -17.50
CA ALA A 50 -23.97 3.73 -18.29
C ALA A 50 -25.12 4.27 -19.16
N ALA A 51 -25.94 5.18 -18.63
CA ALA A 51 -27.05 5.80 -19.36
C ALA A 51 -26.59 6.81 -20.42
N ALA A 52 -25.55 7.60 -20.14
CA ALA A 52 -25.04 8.65 -21.01
C ALA A 52 -24.27 8.13 -22.24
N SER A 53 -23.79 6.88 -22.19
CA SER A 53 -22.94 6.32 -23.23
C SER A 53 -23.64 5.19 -23.99
N GLY A 54 -24.08 5.47 -25.21
CA GLY A 54 -24.60 4.44 -26.14
C GLY A 54 -23.60 3.30 -26.42
N LYS A 55 -22.32 3.50 -26.06
CA LYS A 55 -21.24 2.51 -26.02
C LYS A 55 -20.42 2.62 -24.72
N ALA A 56 -21.05 2.57 -23.53
CA ALA A 56 -20.29 2.54 -22.28
C ALA A 56 -19.17 1.50 -22.33
N ALA A 57 -18.00 1.82 -21.77
CA ALA A 57 -16.90 0.89 -21.62
C ALA A 57 -17.39 -0.38 -20.89
N ASN A 58 -16.93 -1.56 -21.34
CA ASN A 58 -17.38 -2.87 -20.84
C ASN A 58 -17.48 -2.95 -19.30
N PRO A 59 -16.49 -2.44 -18.53
CA PRO A 59 -16.50 -2.54 -17.07
C PRO A 59 -17.71 -1.89 -16.38
N ILE A 60 -18.14 -0.71 -16.84
CA ILE A 60 -19.23 0.07 -16.22
C ILE A 60 -20.55 -0.71 -16.29
N LYS A 61 -20.81 -1.36 -17.43
CA LYS A 61 -22.01 -2.18 -17.63
C LYS A 61 -21.96 -3.45 -16.81
N GLU A 62 -20.82 -4.12 -16.76
CA GLU A 62 -20.63 -5.33 -15.95
C GLU A 62 -20.83 -5.05 -14.45
N TRP A 63 -20.36 -3.90 -13.95
CA TRP A 63 -20.63 -3.48 -12.57
C TRP A 63 -22.11 -3.21 -12.31
N LEU A 64 -22.79 -2.54 -13.25
CA LEU A 64 -24.22 -2.27 -13.11
C LEU A 64 -25.03 -3.57 -13.15
N GLU A 65 -24.70 -4.50 -14.05
CA GLU A 65 -25.29 -5.84 -14.13
C GLU A 65 -25.09 -6.63 -12.84
N LEU A 66 -23.88 -6.61 -12.28
CA LEU A 66 -23.61 -7.22 -10.97
C LEU A 66 -24.49 -6.63 -9.87
N PHE A 67 -24.59 -5.30 -9.76
CA PHE A 67 -25.36 -4.66 -8.70
C PHE A 67 -26.88 -4.85 -8.85
N GLU A 68 -27.40 -4.72 -10.07
CA GLU A 68 -28.84 -4.69 -10.32
C GLU A 68 -29.43 -6.08 -10.55
N GLN A 69 -28.69 -7.00 -11.19
CA GLN A 69 -29.20 -8.33 -11.55
C GLN A 69 -28.70 -9.41 -10.61
N GLU A 70 -27.39 -9.47 -10.35
CA GLU A 70 -26.83 -10.55 -9.51
C GLU A 70 -27.07 -10.29 -8.02
N LEU A 71 -26.86 -9.06 -7.56
CA LEU A 71 -27.09 -8.68 -6.14
C LEU A 71 -28.51 -8.19 -5.86
N ASN A 72 -29.29 -7.88 -6.90
CA ASN A 72 -30.65 -7.34 -6.80
C ASN A 72 -30.76 -6.12 -5.85
N ALA A 73 -29.80 -5.19 -5.95
CA ALA A 73 -29.67 -4.06 -5.02
C ALA A 73 -30.35 -2.76 -5.49
N ASP A 74 -30.87 -2.68 -6.73
CA ASP A 74 -31.37 -1.43 -7.34
C ASP A 74 -32.45 -0.71 -6.51
N ALA A 75 -33.45 -1.45 -6.04
CA ALA A 75 -34.55 -0.89 -5.26
C ALA A 75 -34.09 -0.33 -3.90
N ASP A 76 -33.18 -1.04 -3.23
CA ASP A 76 -32.63 -0.62 -1.94
C ASP A 76 -31.66 0.56 -2.10
N LEU A 77 -30.85 0.58 -3.16
CA LEU A 77 -29.92 1.67 -3.47
C LEU A 77 -30.63 2.97 -3.84
N SER A 78 -31.75 2.85 -4.53
CA SER A 78 -32.65 3.98 -4.81
C SER A 78 -33.24 4.52 -3.50
N SER A 79 -33.70 3.63 -2.62
CA SER A 79 -34.28 3.98 -1.32
C SER A 79 -33.24 4.51 -0.31
N LEU A 80 -31.97 4.15 -0.47
CA LEU A 80 -30.90 4.57 0.42
C LEU A 80 -30.79 6.09 0.44
N ASN A 81 -30.75 6.74 -0.73
CA ASN A 81 -30.58 8.19 -0.83
C ASN A 81 -31.62 8.95 -0.01
N ASP A 82 -32.88 8.55 -0.16
CA ASP A 82 -34.03 9.23 0.41
C ASP A 82 -34.13 9.06 1.94
N ASN A 83 -33.43 8.08 2.52
CA ASN A 83 -33.52 7.77 3.94
C ASN A 83 -32.41 8.42 4.77
N GLU A 84 -32.73 9.46 5.54
CA GLU A 84 -31.78 10.18 6.40
C GLU A 84 -31.23 9.34 7.58
N PHE A 85 -31.85 8.20 7.91
CA PHE A 85 -31.55 7.44 9.13
C PHE A 85 -30.65 6.22 8.90
N ILE A 86 -30.36 5.89 7.64
CA ILE A 86 -29.52 4.77 7.21
C ILE A 86 -28.27 5.31 6.52
N ASP A 87 -27.11 4.99 7.10
CA ASP A 87 -25.81 5.36 6.55
C ASP A 87 -25.23 4.29 5.61
N SER A 88 -25.63 3.03 5.79
CA SER A 88 -25.12 1.89 5.02
C SER A 88 -26.15 0.79 4.84
N ILE A 89 -26.14 0.11 3.69
CA ILE A 89 -26.93 -1.10 3.42
C ILE A 89 -26.03 -2.29 3.08
N GLY A 90 -26.54 -3.49 3.33
CA GLY A 90 -25.86 -4.77 3.14
C GLY A 90 -25.77 -5.58 4.43
N PRO A 91 -25.07 -6.73 4.41
CA PRO A 91 -24.36 -7.29 3.26
C PRO A 91 -25.27 -7.79 2.15
N TYR A 92 -24.83 -7.61 0.90
CA TYR A 92 -25.26 -8.38 -0.26
C TYR A 92 -24.21 -9.45 -0.55
N TYR A 93 -24.62 -10.66 -0.94
CA TYR A 93 -23.72 -11.81 -1.03
C TYR A 93 -23.42 -12.17 -2.48
N TYR A 94 -22.15 -12.06 -2.87
CA TYR A 94 -21.63 -12.60 -4.13
C TYR A 94 -21.01 -13.97 -3.87
N LEU A 95 -21.81 -15.02 -4.06
CA LEU A 95 -21.45 -16.39 -3.74
C LEU A 95 -20.23 -16.95 -4.50
N PRO A 96 -19.99 -16.65 -5.80
CA PRO A 96 -18.85 -17.22 -6.53
C PRO A 96 -17.47 -16.91 -5.93
N GLY A 97 -17.34 -15.80 -5.20
CA GLY A 97 -16.13 -15.41 -4.47
C GLY A 97 -16.30 -15.38 -2.94
N ASN A 98 -17.46 -15.78 -2.42
CA ASN A 98 -17.87 -15.53 -1.04
C ASN A 98 -17.62 -14.07 -0.59
N THR A 99 -17.92 -13.11 -1.47
CA THR A 99 -17.64 -11.69 -1.25
C THR A 99 -18.90 -10.97 -0.79
N ARG A 100 -18.79 -10.16 0.27
CA ARG A 100 -19.90 -9.36 0.80
C ARG A 100 -19.80 -7.92 0.30
N PHE A 101 -20.90 -7.38 -0.21
CA PHE A 101 -21.00 -6.00 -0.66
C PHE A 101 -21.80 -5.16 0.33
N TYR A 102 -21.27 -3.99 0.62
CA TYR A 102 -21.91 -2.94 1.40
C TYR A 102 -21.92 -1.65 0.59
N PHE A 103 -22.98 -0.86 0.74
CA PHE A 103 -23.07 0.46 0.14
C PHE A 103 -23.22 1.51 1.22
N ASP A 104 -22.28 2.45 1.26
CA ASP A 104 -22.16 3.44 2.33
C ASP A 104 -22.41 4.84 1.76
N LYS A 105 -23.18 5.68 2.47
CA LYS A 105 -23.33 7.12 2.16
C LYS A 105 -22.10 7.91 2.56
N ASN A 106 -21.49 7.53 3.68
CA ASN A 106 -20.41 8.30 4.28
C ASN A 106 -19.08 8.04 3.56
N PHE A 107 -18.44 9.13 3.16
CA PHE A 107 -17.14 9.10 2.50
C PHE A 107 -16.05 8.67 3.48
N ARG A 108 -15.32 7.59 3.16
CA ARG A 108 -14.16 7.14 3.93
C ARG A 108 -12.92 7.94 3.55
N ASN A 109 -11.87 7.83 4.37
CA ASN A 109 -10.57 8.43 4.10
C ASN A 109 -10.08 8.02 2.68
N PRO A 110 -9.85 8.97 1.75
CA PRO A 110 -9.39 8.66 0.39
C PRO A 110 -8.12 7.82 0.35
N VAL A 111 -7.27 7.97 1.38
CA VAL A 111 -5.99 7.26 1.50
C VAL A 111 -6.19 5.75 1.62
N ASP A 112 -7.32 5.30 2.17
CA ASP A 112 -7.63 3.88 2.37
C ASP A 112 -8.43 3.28 1.22
N MET A 113 -8.97 4.10 0.32
CA MET A 113 -9.77 3.64 -0.82
C MET A 113 -8.86 3.03 -1.90
N VAL A 114 -9.28 1.91 -2.49
CA VAL A 114 -8.57 1.26 -3.58
C VAL A 114 -8.92 1.95 -4.90
N SER A 115 -7.94 2.67 -5.45
CA SER A 115 -8.06 3.39 -6.72
C SER A 115 -7.63 2.56 -7.92
N SER A 116 -7.87 3.09 -9.11
CA SER A 116 -7.39 2.50 -10.35
C SER A 116 -5.86 2.38 -10.44
N GLU A 117 -5.10 3.24 -9.75
CA GLU A 117 -3.64 3.19 -9.69
C GLU A 117 -3.16 2.03 -8.79
N ASN A 118 -3.89 1.78 -7.70
CA ASN A 118 -3.63 0.64 -6.83
C ASN A 118 -3.81 -0.68 -7.60
N LEU A 119 -4.91 -0.81 -8.33
CA LEU A 119 -5.16 -1.99 -9.17
C LEU A 119 -4.16 -2.11 -10.32
N ALA A 120 -3.74 -1.00 -10.93
CA ALA A 120 -2.68 -1.01 -11.95
C ALA A 120 -1.35 -1.54 -11.41
N SER A 121 -1.02 -1.19 -10.17
CA SER A 121 0.19 -1.67 -9.48
C SER A 121 0.12 -3.18 -9.25
N LEU A 122 -1.03 -3.71 -8.83
CA LEU A 122 -1.24 -5.16 -8.69
C LEU A 122 -1.19 -5.88 -10.04
N ALA A 123 -1.82 -5.33 -11.09
CA ALA A 123 -1.78 -5.88 -12.43
C ALA A 123 -0.34 -5.93 -13.01
N ALA A 124 0.48 -4.92 -12.70
CA ALA A 124 1.89 -4.90 -13.09
C ALA A 124 2.71 -6.00 -12.41
N LEU A 125 2.40 -6.32 -11.14
CA LEU A 125 3.00 -7.45 -10.43
C LEU A 125 2.54 -8.79 -11.01
N ALA A 126 1.28 -8.89 -11.44
CA ALA A 126 0.72 -10.09 -12.05
C ALA A 126 1.22 -10.37 -13.50
N THR A 127 1.90 -9.42 -14.12
CA THR A 127 2.34 -9.55 -15.51
C THR A 127 3.78 -10.03 -15.58
N ILE A 128 3.99 -11.28 -16.00
CA ILE A 128 5.33 -11.82 -16.25
C ILE A 128 5.79 -11.36 -17.63
N LEU A 129 6.83 -10.54 -17.68
CA LEU A 129 7.45 -10.16 -18.94
C LEU A 129 8.30 -11.32 -19.49
N PRO A 130 8.37 -11.47 -20.82
CA PRO A 130 9.26 -12.44 -21.43
C PRO A 130 10.72 -12.09 -21.10
N LEU A 131 11.57 -13.12 -21.04
CA LEU A 131 12.99 -12.94 -20.77
C LEU A 131 13.61 -12.03 -21.83
N ASN A 132 14.54 -11.17 -21.41
CA ASN A 132 15.24 -10.29 -22.35
C ASN A 132 16.02 -11.12 -23.40
N ASN A 133 15.78 -10.82 -24.69
CA ASN A 133 16.39 -11.50 -25.83
C ASN A 133 17.93 -11.50 -25.78
N GLU A 134 18.55 -10.41 -25.31
CA GLU A 134 20.01 -10.31 -25.19
C GLU A 134 20.57 -11.26 -24.14
N ILE A 135 19.82 -11.48 -23.06
CA ILE A 135 20.17 -12.37 -21.95
C ILE A 135 19.98 -13.83 -22.37
N GLN A 136 18.87 -14.13 -23.07
CA GLN A 136 18.69 -15.44 -23.71
C GLN A 136 19.83 -15.77 -24.68
N ALA A 137 20.22 -14.81 -25.53
CA ALA A 137 21.32 -14.99 -26.47
C ALA A 137 22.66 -15.20 -25.75
N ASN A 138 22.94 -14.44 -24.69
CA ASN A 138 24.19 -14.57 -23.93
C ASN A 138 24.32 -15.94 -23.23
N CYS A 139 23.24 -16.43 -22.62
CA CYS A 139 23.21 -17.75 -21.97
C CYS A 139 23.46 -18.90 -22.97
N LYS A 140 23.02 -18.77 -24.23
CA LYS A 140 23.29 -19.76 -25.29
C LYS A 140 24.75 -19.76 -25.74
N ILE A 141 25.38 -18.58 -25.83
CA ILE A 141 26.74 -18.39 -26.37
C ILE A 141 27.84 -18.81 -25.36
N LYS A 142 27.64 -18.56 -24.05
CA LYS A 142 28.65 -18.82 -23.00
C LYS A 142 28.89 -20.31 -22.65
N LYS A 143 28.28 -21.27 -23.36
CA LYS A 143 28.71 -22.69 -23.30
C LYS A 143 30.09 -22.92 -23.95
N ALA A 144 30.62 -21.94 -24.69
CA ALA A 144 31.99 -21.96 -25.23
C ALA A 144 32.97 -21.26 -24.27
N LYS A 145 34.11 -21.92 -23.99
CA LYS A 145 35.21 -21.56 -23.06
C LYS A 145 35.44 -20.06 -22.83
N ARG A 146 35.62 -19.68 -21.54
CA ARG A 146 36.13 -18.38 -21.07
C ARG A 146 37.41 -18.00 -21.84
N LYS A 147 37.33 -17.03 -22.76
CA LYS A 147 38.53 -16.33 -23.25
C LYS A 147 39.04 -15.39 -22.16
N ALA A 148 40.34 -15.46 -21.88
CA ALA A 148 40.98 -14.78 -20.75
C ALA A 148 41.12 -13.26 -20.94
N THR A 149 41.08 -12.75 -22.16
CA THR A 149 41.16 -11.32 -22.47
C THR A 149 39.98 -10.92 -23.33
N LYS A 150 39.04 -10.20 -22.72
CA LYS A 150 37.90 -9.58 -23.39
C LYS A 150 38.24 -8.15 -23.76
N SER A 151 37.75 -7.69 -24.91
CA SER A 151 37.91 -6.28 -25.30
C SER A 151 37.12 -5.37 -24.34
N LYS A 152 37.48 -4.08 -24.31
CA LYS A 152 36.75 -3.04 -23.58
C LYS A 152 35.24 -3.04 -23.89
N ASP A 153 34.86 -3.26 -25.14
CA ASP A 153 33.47 -3.32 -25.56
C ASP A 153 32.75 -4.58 -25.04
N GLU A 154 33.46 -5.71 -25.00
CA GLU A 154 32.93 -6.94 -24.41
C GLU A 154 32.77 -6.84 -22.88
N LEU A 155 33.67 -6.11 -22.19
CA LEU A 155 33.53 -5.80 -20.76
C LEU A 155 32.32 -4.88 -20.51
N LEU A 156 32.18 -3.81 -21.29
CA LEU A 156 31.01 -2.94 -21.22
C LEU A 156 29.71 -3.70 -21.47
N LYS A 157 29.70 -4.64 -22.42
CA LYS A 157 28.55 -5.50 -22.69
C LYS A 157 28.24 -6.43 -21.50
N ASP A 158 29.25 -7.04 -20.88
CA ASP A 158 29.07 -7.92 -19.72
C ASP A 158 28.53 -7.13 -18.50
N ILE A 159 29.07 -5.93 -18.25
CA ILE A 159 28.60 -5.02 -17.18
C ILE A 159 27.15 -4.59 -17.41
N ASN A 160 26.79 -4.20 -18.64
CA ASN A 160 25.41 -3.84 -18.97
C ASN A 160 24.45 -5.02 -18.76
N LEU A 161 24.84 -6.24 -19.13
CA LEU A 161 24.03 -7.42 -18.90
C LEU A 161 23.87 -7.74 -17.41
N CYS A 162 24.92 -7.54 -16.59
CA CYS A 162 24.82 -7.69 -15.14
C CYS A 162 23.87 -6.65 -14.53
N LEU A 163 23.98 -5.38 -14.94
CA LEU A 163 23.08 -4.31 -14.50
C LEU A 163 21.61 -4.62 -14.84
N THR A 164 21.34 -5.02 -16.08
CA THR A 164 19.99 -5.41 -16.50
C THR A 164 19.51 -6.62 -15.69
N SER A 165 20.37 -7.62 -15.49
CA SER A 165 20.01 -8.82 -14.72
C SER A 165 19.68 -8.51 -13.26
N LEU A 166 20.44 -7.63 -12.60
CA LEU A 166 20.19 -7.23 -11.21
C LEU A 166 18.85 -6.50 -11.07
N ARG A 167 18.57 -5.54 -11.96
CA ARG A 167 17.30 -4.80 -11.96
C ARG A 167 16.10 -5.72 -12.21
N GLU A 168 16.22 -6.65 -13.14
CA GLU A 168 15.17 -7.63 -13.43
C GLU A 168 15.00 -8.64 -12.29
N ILE A 169 16.06 -9.05 -11.58
CA ILE A 169 15.95 -9.90 -10.40
C ILE A 169 15.17 -9.22 -9.28
N GLU A 170 15.43 -7.93 -9.01
CA GLU A 170 14.67 -7.19 -7.98
C GLU A 170 13.18 -7.16 -8.32
N ARG A 171 12.85 -6.87 -9.58
CA ARG A 171 11.47 -6.90 -10.08
C ARG A 171 10.85 -8.29 -9.95
N LEU A 172 11.56 -9.34 -10.39
CA LEU A 172 11.08 -10.72 -10.30
C LEU A 172 10.88 -11.17 -8.86
N ASN A 173 11.72 -10.74 -7.91
CA ASN A 173 11.52 -11.05 -6.49
C ASN A 173 10.21 -10.45 -5.96
N LYS A 174 9.86 -9.21 -6.36
CA LYS A 174 8.57 -8.60 -6.01
C LYS A 174 7.40 -9.39 -6.61
N GLN A 175 7.52 -9.85 -7.86
CA GLN A 175 6.51 -10.69 -8.52
C GLN A 175 6.37 -12.08 -7.88
N ILE A 176 7.49 -12.71 -7.51
CA ILE A 176 7.50 -14.00 -6.81
C ILE A 176 6.77 -13.89 -5.48
N ASN A 177 7.09 -12.87 -4.68
CA ASN A 177 6.39 -12.61 -3.40
C ASN A 177 4.89 -12.37 -3.62
N TYR A 178 4.51 -11.62 -4.67
CA TYR A 178 3.11 -11.42 -5.05
C TYR A 178 2.39 -12.75 -5.32
N TRP A 179 2.96 -13.63 -6.15
CA TRP A 179 2.35 -14.92 -6.48
C TRP A 179 2.34 -15.90 -5.29
N GLU A 180 3.37 -15.87 -4.45
CA GLU A 180 3.39 -16.65 -3.20
C GLU A 180 2.26 -16.23 -2.26
N LYS A 181 1.99 -14.93 -2.14
CA LYS A 181 0.86 -14.43 -1.34
C LYS A 181 -0.51 -14.82 -1.93
N ILE A 182 -0.66 -14.79 -3.25
CA ILE A 182 -1.87 -15.30 -3.93
C ILE A 182 -2.10 -16.77 -3.59
N LEU A 183 -1.05 -17.60 -3.71
CA LEU A 183 -1.12 -19.03 -3.42
C LEU A 183 -1.43 -19.29 -1.95
N GLU A 184 -0.74 -18.62 -1.03
CA GLU A 184 -0.96 -18.73 0.41
C GLU A 184 -2.44 -18.48 0.75
N GLN A 185 -3.04 -17.42 0.22
CA GLN A 185 -4.47 -17.15 0.43
C GLN A 185 -5.37 -18.22 -0.18
N ARG A 186 -5.13 -18.67 -1.42
CA ARG A 186 -6.00 -19.62 -2.10
C ARG A 186 -5.93 -21.02 -1.50
N TYR A 187 -4.75 -21.47 -1.07
CA TYR A 187 -4.62 -22.72 -0.31
C TYR A 187 -5.33 -22.62 1.03
N PHE A 188 -5.14 -21.53 1.77
CA PHE A 188 -5.82 -21.30 3.03
C PHE A 188 -7.34 -21.39 2.89
N LEU A 189 -7.92 -20.75 1.86
CA LEU A 189 -9.36 -20.79 1.61
C LEU A 189 -9.86 -22.18 1.23
N ARG A 190 -9.07 -22.96 0.50
CA ARG A 190 -9.42 -24.31 0.07
C ARG A 190 -9.33 -25.34 1.20
N GLU A 191 -8.37 -25.19 2.09
CA GLU A 191 -8.14 -26.11 3.22
C GLU A 191 -9.07 -25.82 4.41
N ARG A 192 -9.80 -24.70 4.38
CA ARG A 192 -10.74 -24.32 5.41
C ARG A 192 -12.03 -25.14 5.32
N GLU A 193 -12.25 -26.01 6.29
CA GLU A 193 -13.42 -26.89 6.37
C GLU A 193 -14.73 -26.13 6.67
N ASP A 194 -14.66 -25.11 7.54
CA ASP A 194 -15.83 -24.30 7.95
C ASP A 194 -15.97 -23.02 7.10
N LEU A 195 -15.93 -23.16 5.78
CA LEU A 195 -16.14 -22.02 4.88
C LEU A 195 -17.63 -21.83 4.60
N PHE A 196 -18.19 -20.77 5.18
CA PHE A 196 -19.57 -20.34 4.96
C PHE A 196 -19.61 -18.83 4.69
N PRO A 197 -20.67 -18.34 4.03
CA PRO A 197 -20.99 -16.92 4.05
C PRO A 197 -21.05 -16.42 5.50
N ALA A 198 -20.44 -15.28 5.75
CA ALA A 198 -20.42 -14.69 7.08
C ALA A 198 -21.77 -14.02 7.42
N GLU A 199 -22.15 -14.07 8.69
CA GLU A 199 -23.37 -13.44 9.19
C GLU A 199 -23.37 -11.91 8.98
N PRO A 200 -24.55 -11.27 8.97
CA PRO A 200 -24.66 -9.82 8.94
C PRO A 200 -24.05 -9.16 10.21
N ASP A 201 -23.09 -8.26 10.01
CA ASP A 201 -22.30 -7.68 11.11
C ASP A 201 -23.00 -6.50 11.84
N SER A 202 -24.12 -5.98 11.31
CA SER A 202 -24.68 -4.66 11.65
C SER A 202 -25.94 -4.70 12.52
N LEU A 203 -25.97 -5.52 13.58
CA LEU A 203 -27.10 -5.55 14.52
C LEU A 203 -27.25 -4.19 15.23
N PRO A 204 -28.37 -3.46 15.05
CA PRO A 204 -28.58 -2.18 15.71
C PRO A 204 -28.74 -2.35 17.22
N GLN A 205 -28.17 -1.43 17.99
CA GLN A 205 -28.35 -1.41 19.45
C GLN A 205 -29.68 -0.74 19.81
N LYS A 206 -30.46 -1.41 20.65
CA LYS A 206 -31.73 -0.88 21.13
C LYS A 206 -31.46 0.29 22.09
N PRO A 207 -32.06 1.48 21.87
CA PRO A 207 -31.91 2.61 22.77
C PRO A 207 -32.39 2.28 24.19
N GLU A 208 -31.69 2.81 25.18
CA GLU A 208 -32.06 2.64 26.59
C GLU A 208 -33.06 3.72 27.01
N LYS A 209 -34.11 3.31 27.74
CA LYS A 209 -35.10 4.25 28.23
C LYS A 209 -34.45 5.14 29.30
N PRO A 210 -34.60 6.47 29.24
CA PRO A 210 -34.07 7.35 30.29
C PRO A 210 -34.67 6.95 31.65
N ALA A 211 -33.83 6.95 32.67
CA ALA A 211 -34.22 6.62 34.03
C ALA A 211 -35.36 7.54 34.49
N GLU A 212 -36.36 6.95 35.14
CA GLU A 212 -37.46 7.72 35.69
C GLU A 212 -36.92 8.66 36.78
N ILE A 213 -37.38 9.91 36.80
CA ILE A 213 -37.01 10.84 37.87
C ILE A 213 -37.56 10.27 39.17
N GLU A 214 -36.70 9.68 39.99
CA GLU A 214 -37.04 9.35 41.38
C GLU A 214 -37.35 10.66 42.11
N VAL A 215 -38.62 10.87 42.42
CA VAL A 215 -39.03 11.99 43.26
C VAL A 215 -38.59 11.65 44.69
N SER A 216 -37.35 11.98 45.04
CA SER A 216 -36.95 11.95 46.45
C SER A 216 -37.83 12.96 47.20
N ASP A 217 -38.51 12.52 48.26
CA ASP A 217 -39.29 13.34 49.20
C ASP A 217 -38.38 14.34 49.96
N ASN A 218 -37.80 15.29 49.24
CA ASN A 218 -36.98 16.34 49.80
C ASN A 218 -37.87 17.56 50.09
N VAL A 219 -37.95 17.89 51.37
CA VAL A 219 -38.78 18.93 52.01
C VAL A 219 -38.39 20.36 51.61
N LEU A 220 -37.42 20.54 50.71
CA LEU A 220 -36.94 21.86 50.27
C LEU A 220 -37.55 22.27 48.92
N PRO A 221 -38.17 23.47 48.82
CA PRO A 221 -38.92 23.90 47.64
C PRO A 221 -38.00 24.43 46.54
N PHE A 222 -37.21 23.55 45.92
CA PHE A 222 -36.46 23.89 44.70
C PHE A 222 -37.32 23.70 43.44
N SER A 223 -38.48 24.37 43.39
CA SER A 223 -39.44 24.27 42.29
C SER A 223 -38.82 24.58 40.91
N ARG A 224 -37.84 25.49 40.86
CA ARG A 224 -37.10 25.82 39.62
C ARG A 224 -36.18 24.69 39.16
N LEU A 225 -35.50 23.99 40.06
CA LEU A 225 -34.62 22.85 39.71
C LEU A 225 -35.44 21.64 39.24
N LEU A 226 -36.54 21.34 39.93
CA LEU A 226 -37.49 20.31 39.51
C LEU A 226 -38.11 20.61 38.15
N SER A 227 -38.43 21.89 37.86
CA SER A 227 -38.95 22.28 36.55
C SER A 227 -37.91 22.16 35.43
N ARG A 228 -36.63 22.41 35.72
CA ARG A 228 -35.52 22.19 34.78
C ARG A 228 -35.26 20.71 34.55
N GLN A 229 -35.25 19.88 35.61
CA GLN A 229 -35.12 18.42 35.50
C GLN A 229 -36.28 17.80 34.71
N LYS A 230 -37.53 18.22 34.95
CA LYS A 230 -38.68 17.77 34.15
C LYS A 230 -38.58 18.18 32.68
N LYS A 231 -38.11 19.41 32.39
CA LYS A 231 -37.86 19.85 31.01
C LYS A 231 -36.75 19.03 30.35
N GLN A 232 -35.65 18.76 31.05
CA GLN A 232 -34.55 17.93 30.55
C GLN A 232 -35.02 16.49 30.30
N HIS A 233 -35.69 15.86 31.25
CA HIS A 233 -36.26 14.52 31.09
C HIS A 233 -37.26 14.44 29.92
N ASN A 234 -38.08 15.47 29.69
CA ASN A 234 -38.96 15.50 28.51
C ASN A 234 -38.19 15.60 27.18
N LEU A 235 -37.06 16.32 27.16
CA LEU A 235 -36.16 16.35 26.01
C LEU A 235 -35.51 14.98 25.80
N ASP A 236 -35.03 14.35 26.88
CA ASP A 236 -34.43 13.02 26.85
C ASP A 236 -35.44 11.95 26.40
N LEU A 237 -36.72 12.06 26.82
CA LEU A 237 -37.80 11.19 26.37
C LEU A 237 -38.11 11.38 24.87
N ASN A 238 -38.10 12.61 24.39
CA ASN A 238 -38.30 12.91 22.97
C ASN A 238 -37.14 12.41 22.12
N HIS A 239 -35.90 12.54 22.62
CA HIS A 239 -34.72 11.99 21.99
C HIS A 239 -34.79 10.45 21.93
N TYR A 240 -35.11 9.80 23.04
CA TYR A 240 -35.35 8.36 23.09
C TYR A 240 -36.42 7.88 22.11
N ASN A 241 -37.56 8.58 22.03
CA ASN A 241 -38.63 8.26 21.08
C ASN A 241 -38.17 8.39 19.62
N HIS A 242 -37.31 9.37 19.34
CA HIS A 242 -36.69 9.53 18.02
C HIS A 242 -35.69 8.40 17.75
N GLU A 243 -34.78 8.10 18.68
CA GLU A 243 -33.80 7.03 18.57
C GLU A 243 -34.46 5.66 18.42
N ILE A 244 -35.60 5.40 19.08
CA ILE A 244 -36.39 4.19 18.89
C ILE A 244 -36.89 4.06 17.45
N LYS A 245 -37.39 5.16 16.87
CA LYS A 245 -37.85 5.15 15.47
C LYS A 245 -36.71 4.83 14.53
N VAL A 246 -35.56 5.48 14.74
CA VAL A 246 -34.31 5.20 13.99
C VAL A 246 -33.90 3.75 14.15
N TYR A 247 -33.95 3.21 15.37
CA TYR A 247 -33.66 1.81 15.65
C TYR A 247 -34.55 0.87 14.85
N PHE A 248 -35.87 1.09 14.81
CA PHE A 248 -36.76 0.23 14.03
C PHE A 248 -36.48 0.29 12.52
N ILE A 249 -36.11 1.46 12.00
CA ILE A 249 -35.70 1.61 10.59
C ILE A 249 -34.44 0.79 10.32
N ARG A 250 -33.41 0.94 11.15
CA ARG A 250 -32.15 0.19 11.02
C ARG A 250 -32.33 -1.31 11.22
N TYR A 251 -33.20 -1.70 12.15
CA TYR A 251 -33.50 -3.11 12.43
C TYR A 251 -34.21 -3.77 11.25
N ARG A 252 -35.12 -3.06 10.58
CA ARG A 252 -35.76 -3.55 9.36
C ARG A 252 -34.73 -3.80 8.23
N GLU A 253 -33.74 -2.94 8.08
CA GLU A 253 -32.66 -3.20 7.11
C GLU A 253 -31.78 -4.38 7.52
N TYR A 254 -31.53 -4.56 8.81
CA TYR A 254 -30.84 -5.73 9.34
C TYR A 254 -31.65 -7.02 9.09
N GLU A 255 -32.98 -7.00 9.24
CA GLU A 255 -33.85 -8.13 8.89
C GLU A 255 -33.73 -8.50 7.42
N LYS A 256 -33.75 -7.51 6.50
CA LYS A 256 -33.49 -7.77 5.07
C LYS A 256 -32.13 -8.41 4.85
N ALA A 257 -31.09 -7.94 5.55
CA ALA A 257 -29.75 -8.54 5.46
C ALA A 257 -29.72 -9.99 5.97
N CYS A 258 -30.48 -10.30 7.03
CA CYS A 258 -30.66 -11.67 7.51
C CYS A 258 -31.39 -12.55 6.50
N ASP A 259 -32.40 -12.02 5.80
CA ASP A 259 -33.11 -12.78 4.76
C ASP A 259 -32.21 -13.07 3.56
N ARG A 260 -31.41 -12.09 3.10
CA ARG A 260 -30.36 -12.33 2.08
C ARG A 260 -29.32 -13.34 2.55
N TYR A 261 -28.97 -13.33 3.84
CA TYR A 261 -28.05 -14.31 4.41
C TYR A 261 -28.62 -15.73 4.40
N LYS A 262 -29.91 -15.91 4.75
CA LYS A 262 -30.59 -17.21 4.65
C LYS A 262 -30.58 -17.72 3.21
N GLU A 263 -30.93 -16.87 2.24
CA GLU A 263 -30.88 -17.22 0.82
C GLU A 263 -29.46 -17.60 0.38
N ALA A 264 -28.44 -16.86 0.84
CA ALA A 264 -27.04 -17.18 0.58
C ALA A 264 -26.64 -18.54 1.15
N LEU A 265 -27.10 -18.90 2.35
CA LEU A 265 -26.86 -20.21 2.95
C LEU A 265 -27.57 -21.35 2.22
N GLU A 266 -28.80 -21.13 1.77
CA GLU A 266 -29.57 -22.12 1.00
C GLU A 266 -28.87 -22.44 -0.33
N ASN A 267 -28.35 -21.42 -1.02
CA ASN A 267 -27.65 -21.56 -2.29
C ASN A 267 -26.18 -21.98 -2.13
N TRP A 268 -25.58 -21.82 -0.94
CA TRP A 268 -24.15 -22.05 -0.71
C TRP A 268 -23.65 -23.43 -1.16
N PRO A 269 -24.33 -24.56 -0.93
CA PRO A 269 -23.82 -25.87 -1.35
C PRO A 269 -23.54 -25.96 -2.85
N GLU A 270 -24.34 -25.30 -3.70
CA GLU A 270 -24.16 -25.27 -5.14
C GLU A 270 -22.95 -24.40 -5.53
N TYR A 271 -22.84 -23.22 -4.92
CA TYR A 271 -21.75 -22.28 -5.20
C TYR A 271 -20.44 -22.65 -4.51
N HIS A 272 -20.46 -23.44 -3.45
CA HIS A 272 -19.28 -23.86 -2.70
C HIS A 272 -18.34 -24.70 -3.58
N GLN A 273 -18.90 -25.64 -4.35
CA GLN A 273 -18.11 -26.41 -5.31
C GLN A 273 -17.49 -25.50 -6.39
N LEU A 274 -18.28 -24.57 -6.94
CA LEU A 274 -17.79 -23.59 -7.91
C LEU A 274 -16.68 -22.70 -7.32
N PHE A 275 -16.83 -22.25 -6.08
CA PHE A 275 -15.84 -21.46 -5.36
C PHE A 275 -14.52 -22.23 -5.20
N LEU A 276 -14.58 -23.50 -4.79
CA LEU A 276 -13.41 -24.35 -4.65
C LEU A 276 -12.73 -24.63 -6.01
N ASP A 277 -13.51 -24.86 -7.05
CA ASP A 277 -13.00 -25.03 -8.42
C ASP A 277 -12.32 -23.76 -8.94
N ASN A 278 -12.89 -22.59 -8.65
CA ASN A 278 -12.27 -21.30 -8.97
C ASN A 278 -10.94 -21.14 -8.22
N CYS A 279 -10.90 -21.47 -6.92
CA CYS A 279 -9.66 -21.45 -6.14
C CYS A 279 -8.60 -22.39 -6.72
N LEU A 280 -9.00 -23.60 -7.13
CA LEU A 280 -8.11 -24.58 -7.77
C LEU A 280 -7.55 -24.07 -9.11
N ASN A 281 -8.40 -23.46 -9.94
CA ASN A 281 -7.97 -22.89 -11.21
C ASN A 281 -7.01 -21.71 -11.01
N ASP A 282 -7.27 -20.87 -10.01
CA ASP A 282 -6.39 -19.77 -9.61
C ASP A 282 -5.04 -20.30 -9.11
N ILE A 283 -5.04 -21.34 -8.28
CA ILE A 283 -3.82 -22.00 -7.77
C ILE A 283 -2.97 -22.49 -8.94
N LYS A 284 -3.55 -23.26 -9.87
CA LYS A 284 -2.81 -23.79 -11.04
C LYS A 284 -2.17 -22.67 -11.85
N LYS A 285 -2.93 -21.62 -12.17
CA LYS A 285 -2.41 -20.46 -12.92
C LYS A 285 -1.31 -19.72 -12.16
N ALA A 286 -1.46 -19.56 -10.85
CA ALA A 286 -0.48 -18.90 -10.00
C ALA A 286 0.80 -19.73 -9.87
N GLU A 287 0.71 -21.06 -9.75
CA GLU A 287 1.87 -21.97 -9.73
C GLU A 287 2.65 -21.93 -11.06
N GLU A 288 1.96 -21.98 -12.20
CA GLU A 288 2.58 -21.86 -13.53
C GLU A 288 3.35 -20.55 -13.68
N LYS A 289 2.71 -19.44 -13.27
CA LYS A 289 3.32 -18.12 -13.27
C LYS A 289 4.52 -18.04 -12.31
N LEU A 290 4.38 -18.54 -11.08
CA LEU A 290 5.44 -18.56 -10.09
C LEU A 290 6.65 -19.37 -10.57
N ASN A 291 6.43 -20.55 -11.16
CA ASN A 291 7.49 -21.36 -11.74
C ASN A 291 8.21 -20.63 -12.88
N THR A 292 7.45 -19.97 -13.78
CA THR A 292 8.02 -19.17 -14.86
C THR A 292 8.89 -18.03 -14.31
N ALA A 293 8.40 -17.30 -13.31
CA ALA A 293 9.14 -16.22 -12.67
C ALA A 293 10.42 -16.72 -11.97
N ARG A 294 10.36 -17.88 -11.30
CA ARG A 294 11.53 -18.53 -10.67
C ARG A 294 12.58 -18.97 -11.70
N GLN A 295 12.15 -19.56 -12.83
CA GLN A 295 13.04 -19.94 -13.94
C GLN A 295 13.71 -18.71 -14.57
N ASN A 296 12.95 -17.64 -14.81
CA ASN A 296 13.49 -16.39 -15.30
C ASN A 296 14.54 -15.82 -14.33
N ARG A 297 14.23 -15.78 -13.03
CA ARG A 297 15.15 -15.31 -11.99
C ARG A 297 16.44 -16.13 -11.96
N GLN A 298 16.33 -17.45 -12.06
CA GLN A 298 17.49 -18.33 -12.13
C GLN A 298 18.36 -17.99 -13.35
N THR A 299 17.75 -17.76 -14.52
CA THR A 299 18.49 -17.40 -15.73
C THR A 299 19.25 -16.08 -15.58
N TYR A 300 18.63 -15.06 -14.99
CA TYR A 300 19.31 -13.79 -14.69
C TYR A 300 20.43 -13.96 -13.66
N SER A 301 20.22 -14.78 -12.62
CA SER A 301 21.25 -15.09 -11.62
C SER A 301 22.45 -15.81 -12.23
N GLU A 302 22.22 -16.75 -13.16
CA GLU A 302 23.30 -17.42 -13.88
C GLU A 302 24.16 -16.46 -14.71
N VAL A 303 23.57 -15.41 -15.31
CA VAL A 303 24.34 -14.39 -16.04
C VAL A 303 25.30 -13.67 -15.11
N ILE A 304 24.85 -13.31 -13.91
CA ILE A 304 25.64 -12.63 -12.89
C ILE A 304 26.75 -13.55 -12.36
N GLN A 305 26.43 -14.81 -12.02
CA GLN A 305 27.42 -15.78 -11.57
C GLN A 305 28.49 -16.10 -12.63
N LYS A 306 28.12 -16.05 -13.91
CA LYS A 306 29.04 -16.24 -15.05
C LYS A 306 29.72 -14.94 -15.50
N SER A 307 29.51 -13.83 -14.80
CA SER A 307 30.24 -12.58 -15.06
C SER A 307 31.72 -12.71 -14.65
N ILE A 308 32.56 -11.86 -15.24
CA ILE A 308 33.97 -11.72 -14.88
C ILE A 308 34.13 -10.77 -13.68
N VAL A 309 33.14 -9.91 -13.42
CA VAL A 309 33.15 -9.02 -12.26
C VAL A 309 33.09 -9.86 -10.99
N HIS A 310 34.04 -9.64 -10.08
CA HIS A 310 34.08 -10.32 -8.79
C HIS A 310 32.82 -10.00 -7.97
N SER A 311 32.29 -10.98 -7.23
CA SER A 311 31.01 -10.90 -6.51
C SER A 311 30.90 -9.70 -5.56
N ALA A 312 32.02 -9.28 -4.96
CA ALA A 312 32.09 -8.11 -4.07
C ALA A 312 31.74 -6.77 -4.75
N TYR A 313 31.81 -6.70 -6.09
CA TYR A 313 31.56 -5.48 -6.88
C TYR A 313 30.30 -5.60 -7.76
N GLN A 314 29.45 -6.60 -7.52
CA GLN A 314 28.24 -6.90 -8.31
C GLN A 314 26.99 -6.18 -7.79
N ASP A 315 27.14 -4.99 -7.22
CA ASP A 315 26.02 -4.10 -6.92
C ASP A 315 25.80 -3.07 -8.05
N ILE A 316 24.58 -2.55 -8.13
CA ILE A 316 24.18 -1.63 -9.21
C ILE A 316 25.08 -0.39 -9.26
N ARG A 317 25.41 0.18 -8.10
CA ARG A 317 26.18 1.43 -8.01
C ARG A 317 27.62 1.23 -8.47
N THR A 318 28.27 0.17 -8.01
CA THR A 318 29.65 -0.15 -8.41
C THR A 318 29.75 -0.48 -9.90
N LEU A 319 28.81 -1.26 -10.44
CA LEU A 319 28.76 -1.57 -11.86
C LEU A 319 28.49 -0.33 -12.73
N GLU A 320 27.68 0.62 -12.27
CA GLU A 320 27.48 1.91 -12.93
C GLU A 320 28.75 2.76 -12.95
N LEU A 321 29.52 2.76 -11.86
CA LEU A 321 30.83 3.41 -11.78
C LEU A 321 31.85 2.75 -12.72
N PHE A 322 31.94 1.42 -12.73
CA PHE A 322 32.83 0.70 -13.65
C PHE A 322 32.49 1.00 -15.10
N LYS A 323 31.20 1.03 -15.44
CA LYS A 323 30.71 1.47 -16.76
C LYS A 323 31.14 2.90 -17.08
N TYR A 324 31.10 3.81 -16.11
CA TYR A 324 31.56 5.19 -16.28
C TYR A 324 33.07 5.27 -16.51
N TYR A 325 33.89 4.57 -15.71
CA TYR A 325 35.35 4.57 -15.87
C TYR A 325 35.79 4.04 -17.23
N LEU A 326 35.18 2.94 -17.69
CA LEU A 326 35.43 2.38 -19.00
C LEU A 326 35.00 3.36 -20.11
N LYS A 327 33.80 3.94 -20.04
CA LYS A 327 33.31 4.89 -21.06
C LYS A 327 34.16 6.15 -21.17
N THR A 328 34.60 6.69 -20.05
CA THR A 328 35.42 7.92 -20.00
C THR A 328 36.89 7.68 -20.32
N GLY A 329 37.32 6.41 -20.38
CA GLY A 329 38.72 6.05 -20.60
C GLY A 329 39.61 6.22 -19.38
N ARG A 330 39.03 6.45 -18.19
CA ARG A 330 39.76 6.44 -16.91
C ARG A 330 40.32 5.06 -16.59
N ALA A 331 39.65 4.01 -17.08
CA ALA A 331 40.09 2.62 -16.99
C ALA A 331 40.04 1.96 -18.37
N ASN A 332 40.96 1.03 -18.62
CA ASN A 332 40.99 0.22 -19.84
C ASN A 332 40.65 -1.24 -19.56
N GLU A 333 40.95 -1.71 -18.34
CA GLU A 333 40.67 -3.07 -17.91
C GLU A 333 39.80 -3.11 -16.65
N LEU A 334 39.26 -4.29 -16.35
CA LEU A 334 38.43 -4.49 -15.17
C LEU A 334 39.24 -4.31 -13.86
N GLN A 335 40.51 -4.69 -13.85
CA GLN A 335 41.37 -4.53 -12.68
C GLN A 335 41.60 -3.05 -12.36
N ASP A 336 41.81 -2.21 -13.38
CA ASP A 336 41.92 -0.75 -13.23
C ASP A 336 40.64 -0.18 -12.61
N CYS A 337 39.47 -0.65 -13.06
CA CYS A 337 38.20 -0.22 -12.50
C CYS A 337 38.09 -0.53 -11.00
N MET A 338 38.52 -1.73 -10.59
CA MET A 338 38.52 -2.14 -9.18
C MET A 338 39.49 -1.30 -8.35
N ASN A 339 40.69 -1.05 -8.86
CA ASN A 339 41.70 -0.25 -8.17
C ASN A 339 41.22 1.19 -7.95
N ILE A 340 40.71 1.84 -9.00
CA ILE A 340 40.17 3.21 -8.93
C ILE A 340 39.01 3.28 -7.93
N PHE A 341 38.12 2.29 -7.94
CA PHE A 341 36.98 2.26 -7.03
C PHE A 341 37.39 2.11 -5.55
N GLU A 342 38.33 1.22 -5.24
CA GLU A 342 38.83 1.05 -3.87
C GLU A 342 39.58 2.31 -3.39
N GLU A 343 40.34 2.97 -4.28
CA GLU A 343 40.96 4.26 -3.98
C GLU A 343 39.90 5.34 -3.69
N GLU A 344 38.90 5.51 -4.57
CA GLU A 344 37.82 6.48 -4.37
C GLU A 344 37.02 6.17 -3.09
N ARG A 345 36.74 4.89 -2.79
CA ARG A 345 36.07 4.49 -1.54
C ARG A 345 36.90 4.88 -0.32
N ASN A 346 38.19 4.57 -0.31
CA ASN A 346 39.07 4.94 0.79
C ASN A 346 39.13 6.46 0.99
N TRP A 347 39.19 7.25 -0.09
CA TRP A 347 39.15 8.71 0.00
C TRP A 347 37.83 9.23 0.57
N THR A 348 36.69 8.64 0.18
CA THR A 348 35.39 9.02 0.75
C THR A 348 35.30 8.72 2.25
N GLU A 349 35.87 7.61 2.70
CA GLU A 349 35.91 7.24 4.12
C GLU A 349 36.80 8.19 4.93
N ILE A 350 37.97 8.53 4.41
CA ILE A 350 38.87 9.54 5.02
C ILE A 350 38.15 10.88 5.14
N LYS A 351 37.48 11.33 4.08
CA LYS A 351 36.74 12.61 4.08
C LYS A 351 35.60 12.60 5.10
N ALA A 352 34.81 11.52 5.16
CA ALA A 352 33.74 11.38 6.16
C ALA A 352 34.28 11.29 7.59
N SER A 353 35.48 10.71 7.78
CA SER A 353 36.18 10.72 9.06
C SER A 353 36.60 12.15 9.46
N GLN A 354 37.18 12.91 8.52
CA GLN A 354 37.53 14.31 8.73
C GLN A 354 36.31 15.15 9.10
N GLU A 355 35.20 15.03 8.37
CA GLU A 355 33.97 15.76 8.66
C GLU A 355 33.41 15.42 10.05
N ARG A 356 33.48 14.16 10.49
CA ARG A 356 33.11 13.77 11.86
C ARG A 356 34.02 14.41 12.91
N ILE A 357 35.33 14.43 12.65
CA ILE A 357 36.31 15.08 13.54
C ILE A 357 36.04 16.59 13.61
N GLU A 358 35.84 17.26 12.48
CA GLU A 358 35.53 18.69 12.39
C GLU A 358 34.24 19.03 13.14
N ASN A 359 33.17 18.27 12.92
CA ASN A 359 31.90 18.45 13.64
C ASN A 359 32.06 18.21 15.15
N THR A 360 32.88 17.24 15.55
CA THR A 360 33.18 16.99 16.96
C THR A 360 34.01 18.11 17.57
N ILE A 361 35.00 18.63 16.86
CA ILE A 361 35.80 19.78 17.30
C ILE A 361 34.89 21.00 17.46
N HIS A 362 34.06 21.30 16.48
CA HIS A 362 33.11 22.42 16.55
C HIS A 362 32.14 22.27 17.72
N PHE A 363 31.65 21.06 17.97
CA PHE A 363 30.79 20.76 19.13
C PHE A 363 31.53 20.91 20.47
N LEU A 364 32.78 20.48 20.57
CA LEU A 364 33.58 20.63 21.79
C LEU A 364 33.98 22.08 22.04
N GLN A 365 34.28 22.84 20.99
CA GLN A 365 34.55 24.28 21.06
C GLN A 365 33.31 25.07 21.49
N SER A 366 32.11 24.67 21.06
CA SER A 366 30.85 25.29 21.49
C SER A 366 30.39 24.83 22.88
N ALA A 367 30.84 23.67 23.36
CA ALA A 367 30.50 23.12 24.67
C ALA A 367 31.41 23.61 25.81
N ASN A 368 32.61 24.13 25.51
CA ASN A 368 33.51 24.70 26.52
C ASN A 368 33.38 26.23 26.56
N PRO A 369 32.74 26.83 27.58
CA PRO A 369 32.69 28.29 27.72
C PRO A 369 34.10 28.89 27.88
N ASP A 370 35.03 28.14 28.46
CA ASP A 370 36.43 28.58 28.65
C ASP A 370 37.20 28.77 27.34
N THR A 371 36.85 28.07 26.25
CA THR A 371 37.46 28.32 24.93
C THR A 371 36.95 29.61 24.29
N HIS A 372 35.69 29.97 24.53
CA HIS A 372 35.13 31.25 24.08
C HIS A 372 35.73 32.42 24.86
N PHE A 373 35.94 32.24 26.18
CA PHE A 373 36.65 33.20 27.02
C PHE A 373 38.14 33.28 26.69
N ALA A 374 38.80 32.18 26.35
CA ALA A 374 40.20 32.17 25.93
C ALA A 374 40.41 32.89 24.59
N ASP A 375 39.53 32.67 23.60
CA ASP A 375 39.58 33.39 22.33
C ASP A 375 39.27 34.89 22.49
N GLU A 376 38.32 35.27 23.34
CA GLU A 376 38.10 36.67 23.70
C GLU A 376 39.30 37.27 24.44
N HIS A 377 39.91 36.55 25.39
CA HIS A 377 41.09 37.02 26.10
C HIS A 377 42.30 37.16 25.19
N ILE A 378 42.51 36.24 24.24
CA ILE A 378 43.59 36.31 23.25
C ILE A 378 43.36 37.48 22.30
N ASN A 379 42.13 37.70 21.82
CA ASN A 379 41.80 38.83 20.96
C ASN A 379 41.92 40.17 21.69
N LEU A 380 41.50 40.25 22.96
CA LEU A 380 41.73 41.41 23.81
C LEU A 380 43.22 41.64 24.06
N PHE A 381 44.00 40.58 24.33
CA PHE A 381 45.44 40.70 24.53
C PHE A 381 46.15 41.18 23.26
N LEU A 382 45.78 40.65 22.08
CA LEU A 382 46.33 41.06 20.79
C LEU A 382 45.96 42.52 20.44
N ASN A 383 44.70 42.92 20.66
CA ASN A 383 44.26 44.30 20.45
C ASN A 383 44.98 45.26 21.39
N HIS A 384 45.14 44.89 22.66
CA HIS A 384 45.82 45.74 23.64
C HIS A 384 47.35 45.78 23.42
N PHE A 385 47.93 44.71 22.86
CA PHE A 385 49.31 44.72 22.36
C PHE A 385 49.47 45.67 21.19
N GLN A 386 48.54 45.64 20.22
CA GLN A 386 48.53 46.53 19.07
C GLN A 386 48.35 48.00 19.48
N GLU A 387 47.45 48.30 20.41
CA GLU A 387 47.26 49.63 20.99
C GLU A 387 48.50 50.12 21.73
N LYS A 388 49.12 49.29 22.59
CA LYS A 388 50.38 49.66 23.27
C LYS A 388 51.53 49.90 22.31
N THR A 389 51.66 49.10 21.25
CA THR A 389 52.65 49.34 20.21
C THR A 389 52.35 50.61 19.40
N GLY A 390 51.06 50.95 19.22
CA GLY A 390 50.62 52.19 18.57
C GLY A 390 50.88 53.43 19.42
N ASP A 391 50.72 53.35 20.75
CA ASP A 391 50.98 54.46 21.67
C ASP A 391 52.48 54.65 21.96
N LEU A 392 53.26 53.57 22.01
CA LEU A 392 54.73 53.65 22.05
C LEU A 392 55.30 54.30 20.77
N ALA A 393 54.64 54.12 19.63
CA ALA A 393 54.97 54.80 18.38
C ALA A 393 54.53 56.28 18.34
N LYS A 394 53.67 56.74 19.26
CA LYS A 394 53.22 58.14 19.36
C LYS A 394 53.90 58.95 20.46
N VAL A 395 54.48 58.30 21.47
CA VAL A 395 55.22 58.97 22.57
C VAL A 395 56.73 58.97 22.33
N GLY A 396 57.20 58.27 21.30
CA GLY A 396 58.59 58.24 20.87
C GLY A 396 58.80 58.70 19.43
N VAL A 397 58.33 59.91 19.07
CA VAL A 397 58.94 60.93 18.17
C VAL A 397 58.03 62.17 18.19
#